data_AF-A0A1W1W1J7-F1
#
_entry.id   AF-A0A1W1W1J7-F1
#
_cell.length_a   1.000
_cell.length_b   1.000
_cell.length_c   1.000
_cell.angle_alpha   90.00
_cell.angle_beta   90.00
_cell.angle_gamma   90.00
#
_symmetry.space_group_name_H-M   'P 1'
#
loop_
_entity.id
_entity.type
_entity.pdbx_description
1 polymer ?
#
loop_
_entity_poly.entity_id
_entity_poly.type
_entity_poly.pdbx_seq_one_letter_code
_entity_poly.pdbx_strand_id
1 'polypeptide(L)'
;MKQMLSSIALLLAGCFPTSSRPMNPTDNAHRFAANYSSFKMNIEAVGIARIPAAHWAHDTLVVDYAYFSEGEQRQGRMSLAWQPPANRFEGTWRTQADNGNVYQGPLYLVFQENGEATGQYTFLGSRYAITLFLAAP
;
A
#
# COMPACT_ATOMS: atom_id res chain seq x y z
N MET A 1 -35.01 47.79 45.18
CA MET A 1 -34.33 46.94 46.19
C MET A 1 -34.30 45.51 45.68
N LYS A 2 -33.13 44.85 45.81
CA LYS A 2 -32.84 43.40 45.67
C LYS A 2 -32.93 42.83 44.24
N GLN A 3 -31.80 42.73 43.52
CA GLN A 3 -30.82 41.63 43.53
C GLN A 3 -31.43 40.24 43.31
N MET A 4 -31.00 39.58 42.23
CA MET A 4 -30.43 38.23 42.25
C MET A 4 -29.70 37.99 40.93
N LEU A 5 -28.37 38.07 40.98
CA LEU A 5 -27.45 37.47 40.01
C LEU A 5 -27.43 35.96 40.24
N SER A 6 -27.26 35.18 39.17
CA SER A 6 -26.29 34.07 39.06
C SER A 6 -26.82 32.95 38.16
N SER A 7 -26.14 32.72 37.03
CA SER A 7 -26.13 31.48 36.25
C SER A 7 -24.83 31.54 35.42
N ILE A 8 -23.73 31.00 35.95
CA ILE A 8 -23.19 29.67 35.64
C ILE A 8 -22.79 29.51 34.16
N ALA A 9 -21.47 29.48 33.99
CA ALA A 9 -20.63 28.71 33.07
C ALA A 9 -20.82 28.82 31.55
N LEU A 10 -19.72 29.15 30.88
CA LEU A 10 -19.27 28.38 29.72
C LEU A 10 -17.73 28.34 29.70
N LEU A 11 -17.17 27.26 30.24
CA LEU A 11 -15.80 26.86 29.94
C LEU A 11 -15.78 26.48 28.45
N LEU A 12 -15.20 27.35 27.62
CA LEU A 12 -14.87 27.03 26.23
C LEU A 12 -13.78 25.96 26.25
N ALA A 13 -14.20 24.70 26.33
CA ALA A 13 -13.39 23.57 25.94
C ALA A 13 -13.07 23.76 24.45
N GLY A 14 -11.84 24.19 24.16
CA GLY A 14 -11.28 24.17 22.82
C GLY A 14 -11.14 22.73 22.36
N CYS A 15 -12.23 22.14 21.85
CA CYS A 15 -12.14 21.05 20.91
C CYS A 15 -11.57 21.65 19.62
N PHE A 16 -10.26 21.56 19.43
CA PHE A 16 -9.73 21.57 18.08
C PHE A 16 -10.27 20.30 17.42
N PRO A 17 -11.15 20.37 16.41
CA PRO A 17 -11.26 19.23 15.51
C PRO A 17 -9.91 19.16 14.82
N THR A 18 -9.06 18.22 15.22
CA THR A 18 -8.08 17.67 14.30
C THR A 18 -8.92 17.14 13.15
N SER A 19 -9.07 17.96 12.10
CA SER A 19 -9.66 17.54 10.85
C SER A 19 -8.72 16.47 10.33
N SER A 20 -8.97 15.22 10.71
CA SER A 20 -8.45 14.07 9.99
C SER A 20 -9.11 14.14 8.62
N ARG A 21 -8.39 14.81 7.71
CA ARG A 21 -8.72 14.82 6.29
C ARG A 21 -9.07 13.37 5.92
N PRO A 22 -10.24 13.11 5.32
CA PRO A 22 -10.63 11.74 5.01
C PRO A 22 -9.51 11.10 4.20
N MET A 23 -8.96 10.01 4.76
CA MET A 23 -7.88 9.25 4.17
C MET A 23 -8.34 8.80 2.78
N ASN A 24 -7.58 9.14 1.74
CA ASN A 24 -7.87 8.73 0.37
C ASN A 24 -6.82 7.67 -0.03
N PRO A 25 -7.13 6.38 0.09
CA PRO A 25 -6.19 5.30 -0.21
C PRO A 25 -5.65 5.36 -1.65
N THR A 26 -6.41 5.94 -2.57
CA THR A 26 -5.96 6.19 -3.94
C THR A 26 -4.85 7.22 -4.01
N ASP A 27 -4.94 8.32 -3.24
CA ASP A 27 -3.86 9.32 -3.16
C ASP A 27 -2.57 8.74 -2.58
N ASN A 28 -2.69 7.82 -1.61
CA ASN A 28 -1.56 7.12 -1.02
C ASN A 28 -0.84 6.22 -2.04
N ALA A 29 -1.61 5.46 -2.83
CA ALA A 29 -1.07 4.66 -3.93
C ALA A 29 -0.47 5.54 -5.06
N HIS A 30 -1.04 6.72 -5.34
CA HIS A 30 -0.45 7.70 -6.24
C HIS A 30 0.90 8.21 -5.70
N ARG A 31 1.02 8.48 -4.41
CA ARG A 31 2.29 8.89 -3.78
C ARG A 31 3.36 7.83 -3.94
N PHE A 32 3.02 6.55 -3.71
CA PHE A 32 3.92 5.43 -3.98
C PHE A 32 4.36 5.42 -5.45
N ALA A 33 3.41 5.44 -6.39
CA ALA A 33 3.73 5.38 -7.82
C ALA A 33 4.61 6.56 -8.28
N ALA A 34 4.41 7.75 -7.71
CA ALA A 34 5.21 8.93 -8.04
C ALA A 34 6.66 8.86 -7.52
N ASN A 35 6.93 8.06 -6.48
CA ASN A 35 8.25 7.97 -5.86
C ASN A 35 8.73 6.52 -5.63
N TYR A 36 8.32 5.60 -6.50
CA TYR A 36 8.53 4.16 -6.32
C TYR A 36 10.01 3.79 -6.14
N SER A 37 10.93 4.57 -6.72
CA SER A 37 12.37 4.35 -6.62
C SER A 37 12.93 4.49 -5.20
N SER A 38 12.21 5.18 -4.31
CA SER A 38 12.56 5.32 -2.89
C SER A 38 12.06 4.13 -2.04
N PHE A 39 11.29 3.21 -2.62
CA PHE A 39 10.72 2.07 -1.90
C PHE A 39 11.47 0.78 -2.22
N LYS A 40 11.44 -0.14 -1.25
CA LYS A 40 11.77 -1.55 -1.42
C LYS A 40 10.52 -2.39 -1.17
N MET A 41 10.52 -3.58 -1.75
CA MET A 41 9.47 -4.55 -1.56
C MET A 41 10.05 -5.78 -0.85
N ASN A 42 9.51 -6.14 0.31
CA ASN A 42 9.76 -7.44 0.91
C ASN A 42 8.63 -8.38 0.51
N ILE A 43 8.96 -9.46 -0.19
CA ILE A 43 8.02 -10.52 -0.54
C ILE A 43 8.37 -11.70 0.36
N GLU A 44 7.47 -12.10 1.25
CA GLU A 44 7.70 -13.24 2.14
C GLU A 44 8.05 -14.50 1.33
N ALA A 45 8.86 -15.39 1.90
CA ALA A 45 9.41 -16.59 1.25
C ALA A 45 10.43 -16.38 0.12
N VAL A 46 10.62 -15.15 -0.40
CA VAL A 46 11.68 -14.87 -1.41
C VAL A 46 12.67 -13.79 -0.97
N GLY A 47 12.23 -12.80 -0.19
CA GLY A 47 13.06 -11.70 0.32
C GLY A 47 12.86 -10.39 -0.43
N ILE A 48 13.92 -9.59 -0.51
CA ILE A 48 13.87 -8.21 -1.02
C ILE A 48 13.83 -8.19 -2.55
N ALA A 49 12.78 -7.57 -3.09
CA ALA A 49 12.63 -7.25 -4.50
C ALA A 49 12.90 -5.76 -4.75
N ARG A 50 13.53 -5.47 -5.89
CA ARG A 50 13.61 -4.13 -6.47
C ARG A 50 12.31 -3.80 -7.20
N ILE A 51 12.00 -2.51 -7.31
CA ILE A 51 10.83 -1.98 -8.01
C ILE A 51 11.32 -1.14 -9.20
N PRO A 52 11.45 -1.70 -10.41
CA PRO A 52 11.97 -0.96 -11.56
C PRO A 52 11.01 0.11 -12.08
N ALA A 53 9.70 -0.11 -11.92
CA ALA A 53 8.67 0.82 -12.34
C ALA A 53 7.39 0.65 -11.51
N ALA A 54 6.72 1.75 -11.22
CA ALA A 54 5.32 1.75 -10.82
C ALA A 54 4.61 2.91 -11.50
N HIS A 55 3.42 2.67 -12.05
CA HIS A 55 2.67 3.68 -12.78
C HIS A 55 1.17 3.37 -12.77
N TRP A 56 0.38 4.37 -13.13
CA TRP A 56 -1.05 4.22 -13.33
C TRP A 56 -1.35 3.95 -14.80
N ALA A 57 -2.15 2.94 -15.06
CA ALA A 57 -2.72 2.63 -16.37
C ALA A 57 -4.25 2.66 -16.23
N HIS A 58 -4.85 3.81 -16.56
CA HIS A 58 -6.23 4.12 -16.18
C HIS A 58 -6.42 3.97 -14.66
N ASP A 59 -7.45 3.25 -14.20
CA ASP A 59 -7.76 3.06 -12.78
C ASP A 59 -7.00 1.90 -12.13
N THR A 60 -5.92 1.42 -12.77
CA THR A 60 -5.11 0.30 -12.30
C THR A 60 -3.69 0.77 -11.98
N LEU A 61 -3.24 0.49 -10.75
CA LEU A 61 -1.84 0.59 -10.37
C LEU A 61 -1.09 -0.63 -10.92
N VAL A 62 -0.06 -0.38 -11.71
CA VAL A 62 0.86 -1.40 -12.24
C VAL A 62 2.20 -1.25 -11.55
N VAL A 63 2.73 -2.35 -11.02
CA VAL A 63 4.03 -2.40 -10.32
C VAL A 63 4.88 -3.50 -10.92
N ASP A 64 5.97 -3.12 -11.57
CA ASP A 64 6.99 -4.07 -11.99
C ASP A 64 7.95 -4.32 -10.82
N TYR A 65 8.38 -5.56 -10.65
CA TYR A 65 9.31 -5.96 -9.60
C TYR A 65 10.29 -7.01 -10.11
N ALA A 66 11.43 -7.11 -9.45
CA ALA A 66 12.40 -8.15 -9.75
C ALA A 66 13.18 -8.56 -8.49
N TYR A 67 13.53 -9.83 -8.40
CA TYR A 67 14.30 -10.38 -7.30
C TYR A 67 15.09 -11.61 -7.77
N PHE A 68 16.05 -12.03 -6.94
CA PHE A 68 16.79 -13.26 -7.13
C PHE A 68 16.39 -14.25 -6.06
N SER A 69 16.06 -15.47 -6.45
CA SER A 69 15.65 -16.54 -5.53
C SER A 69 16.05 -17.88 -6.11
N GLU A 70 16.54 -18.79 -5.26
CA GLU A 70 16.85 -20.18 -5.63
C GLU A 70 17.79 -20.32 -6.85
N GLY A 71 18.69 -19.36 -7.08
CA GLY A 71 19.61 -19.39 -8.23
C GLY A 71 19.09 -18.70 -9.50
N GLU A 72 17.86 -18.18 -9.46
CA GLU A 72 17.14 -17.68 -10.64
C GLU A 72 16.88 -16.18 -10.54
N GLN A 73 17.02 -15.48 -11.67
CA GLN A 73 16.48 -14.13 -11.84
C GLN A 73 14.99 -14.21 -12.11
N ARG A 74 14.20 -13.46 -11.32
CA ARG A 74 12.75 -13.42 -11.45
C ARG A 74 12.29 -11.99 -11.72
N GLN A 75 11.45 -11.85 -12.73
CA GLN A 75 10.82 -10.58 -13.12
C GLN A 75 9.32 -10.74 -13.02
N GLY A 76 8.64 -9.79 -12.41
CA GLY A 76 7.21 -9.86 -12.29
C GLY A 76 6.52 -8.52 -12.37
N ARG A 77 5.19 -8.61 -12.46
CA ARG A 77 4.27 -7.49 -12.57
C ARG A 77 3.06 -7.74 -11.69
N MET A 78 2.66 -6.72 -10.96
CA MET A 78 1.39 -6.65 -10.24
C MET A 78 0.48 -5.67 -10.95
N SER A 79 -0.81 -6.00 -11.04
CA SER A 79 -1.86 -5.11 -11.51
C SER A 79 -2.96 -5.08 -10.46
N LEU A 80 -3.25 -3.88 -9.95
CA LEU A 80 -4.05 -3.66 -8.74
C LEU A 80 -5.09 -2.56 -8.99
N ALA A 81 -6.36 -2.82 -8.69
CA ALA A 81 -7.44 -1.84 -8.76
C ALA A 81 -7.96 -1.51 -7.35
N TRP A 82 -8.37 -0.26 -7.15
CA TRP A 82 -9.00 0.16 -5.90
C TRP A 82 -10.32 -0.59 -5.69
N GLN A 83 -10.50 -1.19 -4.51
CA GLN A 83 -11.73 -1.85 -4.10
C GLN A 83 -12.33 -1.09 -2.90
N PRO A 84 -13.23 -0.11 -3.13
CA PRO A 84 -13.82 0.70 -2.08
C PRO A 84 -14.45 -0.11 -0.93
N PRO A 85 -15.23 -1.19 -1.18
CA PRO A 85 -15.86 -1.95 -0.10
C PRO A 85 -14.86 -2.66 0.82
N ALA A 86 -13.71 -3.07 0.28
CA ALA A 86 -12.67 -3.77 1.01
C ALA A 86 -11.58 -2.83 1.56
N ASN A 87 -11.68 -1.54 1.25
CA ASN A 87 -10.73 -0.50 1.60
C ASN A 87 -9.25 -0.89 1.28
N ARG A 88 -9.03 -1.53 0.14
CA ARG A 88 -7.70 -1.98 -0.30
C ARG A 88 -7.59 -2.05 -1.82
N PHE A 89 -6.36 -2.15 -2.30
CA PHE A 89 -6.06 -2.44 -3.70
C PHE A 89 -6.01 -3.94 -3.91
N GLU A 90 -6.78 -4.48 -4.85
CA GLU A 90 -6.80 -5.91 -5.15
C GLU A 90 -6.47 -6.18 -6.61
N GLY A 91 -5.89 -7.35 -6.90
CA GLY A 91 -5.65 -7.77 -8.26
C GLY A 91 -4.78 -9.01 -8.35
N THR A 92 -3.86 -9.04 -9.32
CA THR A 92 -3.03 -10.22 -9.60
C THR A 92 -1.57 -9.87 -9.73
N TRP A 93 -0.73 -10.86 -9.43
CA TRP A 93 0.71 -10.82 -9.70
C TRP A 93 1.05 -11.93 -10.69
N ARG A 94 2.11 -11.70 -11.47
CA ARG A 94 2.70 -12.69 -12.37
C ARG A 94 4.22 -12.52 -12.33
N THR A 95 4.94 -13.60 -12.07
CA THR A 95 6.41 -13.65 -12.06
C THR A 95 6.89 -14.68 -13.07
N GLN A 96 7.88 -14.33 -13.87
CA GLN A 96 8.61 -15.24 -14.74
C GLN A 96 10.05 -15.39 -14.25
N ALA A 97 10.50 -16.62 -14.10
CA ALA A 97 11.89 -16.98 -13.84
C ALA A 97 12.66 -17.11 -15.17
N ASP A 98 13.98 -16.92 -15.13
CA ASP A 98 14.87 -17.05 -16.28
C ASP A 98 14.93 -18.47 -16.86
N ASN A 99 14.61 -19.49 -16.08
CA ASN A 99 14.40 -20.86 -16.56
C ASN A 99 13.08 -21.08 -17.33
N GLY A 100 12.26 -20.04 -17.49
CA GLY A 100 10.99 -20.09 -18.21
C GLY A 100 9.77 -20.41 -17.35
N ASN A 101 9.94 -20.75 -16.07
CA ASN A 101 8.81 -20.98 -15.18
C ASN A 101 8.01 -19.70 -14.95
N VAL A 102 6.69 -19.85 -14.91
CA VAL A 102 5.75 -18.74 -14.66
C VAL A 102 4.88 -19.07 -13.47
N TYR A 103 4.81 -18.12 -12.55
CA TYR A 103 3.98 -18.18 -11.36
C TYR A 103 3.04 -16.98 -11.35
N GLN A 104 1.82 -17.17 -10.85
CA GLN A 104 0.85 -16.10 -10.74
C GLN A 104 -0.19 -16.40 -9.66
N GLY A 105 -0.84 -15.36 -9.20
CA GLY A 105 -1.91 -15.49 -8.21
C GLY A 105 -2.57 -14.17 -7.87
N PRO A 106 -3.60 -14.20 -7.02
CA PRO A 106 -4.20 -12.99 -6.49
C PRO A 106 -3.31 -12.37 -5.41
N LEU A 107 -3.43 -11.05 -5.27
CA LEU A 107 -2.90 -10.30 -4.12
C LEU A 107 -3.80 -9.11 -3.77
N TYR A 108 -3.53 -8.53 -2.61
CA TYR A 108 -3.98 -7.18 -2.28
C TYR A 108 -2.88 -6.38 -1.58
N LEU A 109 -3.01 -5.05 -1.59
CA LEU A 109 -2.18 -4.10 -0.85
C LEU A 109 -3.07 -3.04 -0.17
N VAL A 110 -2.68 -2.62 1.02
CA VAL A 110 -3.27 -1.51 1.78
C VAL A 110 -2.22 -0.42 1.91
N PHE A 111 -2.44 0.73 1.27
CA PHE A 111 -1.50 1.84 1.26
C PHE A 111 -1.71 2.78 2.45
N GLN A 112 -0.62 3.05 3.16
CA GLN A 112 -0.51 4.04 4.23
C GLN A 112 -0.26 5.44 3.66
N GLU A 113 -0.43 6.48 4.48
CA GLU A 113 -0.34 7.89 4.05
C GLU A 113 1.01 8.26 3.40
N ASN A 114 2.10 7.62 3.85
CA ASN A 114 3.45 7.82 3.34
C ASN A 114 3.72 7.07 2.02
N GLY A 115 2.77 6.28 1.51
CA GLY A 115 2.92 5.44 0.32
C GLY A 115 3.49 4.05 0.61
N GLU A 116 3.88 3.75 1.85
CA GLU A 116 4.17 2.37 2.24
C GLU A 116 2.92 1.52 2.17
N ALA A 117 3.07 0.20 2.03
CA ALA A 117 1.92 -0.69 1.96
C ALA A 117 2.21 -2.02 2.60
N THR A 118 1.17 -2.65 3.12
CA THR A 118 1.20 -4.06 3.54
C THR A 118 0.10 -4.81 2.81
N GLY A 119 0.28 -6.10 2.63
CA GLY A 119 -0.71 -6.91 1.97
C GLY A 119 -0.37 -8.38 1.97
N GLN A 120 -1.09 -9.13 1.15
CA GLN A 120 -0.88 -10.56 1.00
C GLN A 120 -1.00 -10.98 -0.45
N TYR A 121 -0.25 -12.00 -0.83
CA TYR A 121 -0.40 -12.70 -2.10
C TYR A 121 -0.61 -14.19 -1.85
N THR A 122 -1.30 -14.84 -2.80
CA THR A 122 -1.48 -16.30 -2.78
C THR A 122 -0.53 -16.95 -3.77
N PHE A 123 0.18 -17.98 -3.31
CA PHE A 123 1.06 -18.81 -4.12
C PHE A 123 0.83 -20.28 -3.77
N LEU A 124 0.48 -21.08 -4.78
CA LEU A 124 0.18 -22.51 -4.62
C LEU A 124 -0.81 -22.84 -3.49
N GLY A 125 -1.81 -21.98 -3.29
CA GLY A 125 -2.84 -22.15 -2.25
C GLY A 125 -2.45 -21.62 -0.86
N SER A 126 -1.19 -21.27 -0.64
CA SER A 126 -0.70 -20.66 0.59
C SER A 126 -0.68 -19.13 0.50
N ARG A 127 -0.86 -18.46 1.64
CA ARG A 127 -0.85 -17.00 1.74
C ARG A 127 0.47 -16.53 2.35
N TYR A 128 1.01 -15.47 1.76
CA TYR A 128 2.28 -14.88 2.14
C TYR A 128 2.14 -13.36 2.19
N ALA A 129 2.89 -12.70 3.06
CA ALA A 129 2.91 -11.27 3.22
C ALA A 129 3.73 -10.58 2.12
N ILE A 130 3.34 -9.35 1.83
CA ILE A 130 4.10 -8.42 1.00
C ILE A 130 4.11 -7.06 1.70
N THR A 131 5.28 -6.43 1.75
CA THR A 131 5.45 -5.10 2.34
C THR A 131 6.21 -4.20 1.39
N LEU A 132 5.65 -3.03 1.10
CA LEU A 132 6.33 -1.89 0.48
C LEU A 132 6.75 -0.94 1.58
N PHE A 133 8.05 -0.64 1.66
CA PHE A 133 8.62 0.21 2.71
C PHE A 133 9.65 1.17 2.13
N LEU A 134 9.82 2.34 2.75
CA LEU A 134 10.84 3.29 2.33
C LEU A 134 12.23 2.70 2.59
N ALA A 135 13.11 2.76 1.60
CA ALA A 135 14.53 2.45 1.83
C ALA A 135 15.09 3.53 2.77
N ALA A 136 15.73 3.11 3.86
CA ALA A 136 16.48 4.05 4.70
C ALA A 136 17.52 4.80 3.82
N PRO A 137 17.69 6.12 4.02
CA PRO A 137 18.64 6.94 3.26
C PRO A 137 20.09 6.47 3.42
#